data_AF-A0A9X2MIU0-F1
#
_entry.id   AF-A0A9X2MIU0-F1
#
_cell.length_a   1.000
_cell.length_b   1.000
_cell.length_c   1.000
_cell.angle_alpha   90.00
_cell.angle_beta   90.00
_cell.angle_gamma   90.00
#
_symmetry.space_group_name_H-M   'P 1'
#
loop_
_entity.id
_entity.type
_entity.pdbx_description
1 polymer ?
#
loop_
_entity_poly.entity_id
_entity_poly.type
_entity_poly.pdbx_seq_one_letter_code
_entity_poly.pdbx_strand_id
1 'polypeptide(L)'
;MHKNKDEIKKEFNDANIRLKEDIKKINEDYKMKAQERKRKIEEKRNKEREEYAKTKKVNYWSPTCWETMSDKKLKIVNTFSKSLGIFCLVFGLLIFFGAGDKASIFIIVLSLYFLYFDPRRFANSSKNNKKH
;
A
#
# COMPACT_ATOMS: atom_id res chain seq x y z
N MET A 1 -4.05 57.32 -18.67
CA MET A 1 -4.85 56.60 -19.68
C MET A 1 -5.56 55.47 -18.96
N HIS A 2 -6.86 55.59 -18.71
CA HIS A 2 -7.63 54.59 -17.97
C HIS A 2 -8.03 53.48 -18.96
N LYS A 3 -7.64 52.22 -18.70
CA LYS A 3 -7.96 51.09 -19.59
C LYS A 3 -9.46 50.95 -19.77
N ASN A 4 -9.90 50.69 -21.00
CA ASN A 4 -11.32 50.57 -21.32
C ASN A 4 -11.87 49.22 -20.81
N LYS A 5 -13.17 49.18 -20.49
CA LYS A 5 -13.82 48.02 -19.87
C LYS A 5 -13.70 46.75 -20.74
N ASP A 6 -13.69 46.92 -22.06
CA ASP A 6 -13.53 45.82 -23.02
C ASP A 6 -12.10 45.28 -23.12
N GLU A 7 -11.08 46.13 -22.93
CA GLU A 7 -9.68 45.69 -22.86
C GLU A 7 -9.44 44.86 -21.59
N ILE A 8 -9.97 45.32 -20.46
CA ILE A 8 -9.88 44.60 -19.17
C ILE A 8 -10.55 43.21 -19.29
N LYS A 9 -11.68 43.12 -20.01
CA LYS A 9 -12.41 41.86 -20.20
C LYS A 9 -11.66 40.89 -21.11
N LYS A 10 -10.97 41.39 -22.14
CA LYS A 10 -10.07 40.58 -22.99
C LYS A 10 -8.85 40.07 -22.21
N GLU A 11 -8.17 40.95 -21.47
CA GLU A 11 -7.01 40.57 -20.65
C GLU A 11 -7.38 39.50 -19.61
N PHE A 12 -8.56 39.62 -18.99
CA PHE A 12 -9.05 38.62 -18.04
C PHE A 12 -9.34 37.27 -18.69
N ASN A 13 -9.91 37.27 -19.91
CA ASN A 13 -10.23 36.03 -20.61
C ASN A 13 -8.96 35.31 -21.08
N ASP A 14 -7.97 36.04 -21.59
CA ASP A 14 -6.65 35.49 -21.96
C ASP A 14 -5.91 34.93 -20.73
N ALA A 15 -5.96 35.64 -19.60
CA ALA A 15 -5.37 35.15 -18.35
C ALA A 15 -6.06 33.85 -17.88
N ASN A 16 -7.38 33.75 -18.00
CA ASN A 16 -8.15 32.57 -17.62
C ASN A 16 -7.87 31.37 -18.55
N ILE A 17 -7.66 31.61 -19.85
CA ILE A 17 -7.26 30.57 -20.80
C ILE A 17 -5.86 30.03 -20.46
N ARG A 18 -4.87 30.91 -20.26
CA ARG A 18 -3.52 30.50 -19.87
C ARG A 18 -3.51 29.71 -18.57
N LEU A 19 -4.28 30.15 -17.58
CA LEU A 19 -4.37 29.48 -16.29
C LEU A 19 -4.98 28.07 -16.41
N LYS A 20 -5.98 27.88 -17.28
CA LYS A 20 -6.52 26.54 -17.59
C LYS A 20 -5.52 25.65 -18.31
N GLU A 21 -4.74 26.18 -19.25
CA GLU A 21 -3.71 25.44 -19.96
C GLU A 21 -2.57 25.02 -19.02
N ASP A 22 -2.12 25.91 -18.14
CA ASP A 22 -1.09 25.62 -17.14
C ASP A 22 -1.56 24.56 -16.15
N ILE A 23 -2.80 24.63 -15.65
CA ILE A 23 -3.39 23.59 -14.79
C ILE A 23 -3.43 22.24 -15.51
N LYS A 24 -3.80 22.23 -16.79
CA LYS A 24 -3.87 21.00 -17.58
C LYS A 24 -2.48 20.37 -17.74
N LYS A 25 -1.48 21.19 -18.05
CA LYS A 25 -0.08 20.77 -18.19
C LYS A 25 0.50 20.22 -16.88
N ILE A 26 0.22 20.89 -15.75
CA ILE A 26 0.60 20.42 -14.42
C ILE A 26 -0.02 19.05 -14.14
N ASN A 27 -1.32 18.89 -14.41
CA ASN A 27 -2.02 17.62 -14.16
C ASN A 27 -1.48 16.47 -15.04
N GLU A 28 -1.16 16.74 -16.31
CA GLU A 28 -0.54 15.76 -17.21
C GLU A 28 0.86 15.36 -16.73
N ASP A 29 1.69 16.31 -16.29
CA ASP A 29 3.02 16.02 -15.74
C ASP A 29 2.94 15.21 -14.43
N TYR A 30 1.98 15.53 -13.54
CA TYR A 30 1.72 14.73 -12.35
C TYR A 30 1.29 13.29 -12.68
N LYS A 31 0.42 13.11 -13.68
CA LYS A 31 0.00 11.77 -14.14
C LYS A 31 1.17 10.98 -14.70
N MET A 32 2.00 11.60 -15.53
CA MET A 32 3.19 10.97 -16.11
C MET A 32 4.19 10.56 -15.02
N LYS A 33 4.50 11.46 -14.08
CA LYS A 33 5.37 11.16 -12.93
C LYS A 33 4.81 10.06 -12.04
N ALA A 34 3.49 10.01 -11.82
CA ALA A 34 2.86 8.94 -11.04
C ALA A 34 2.97 7.59 -11.75
N GLN A 35 2.78 7.54 -13.08
CA GLN A 35 2.96 6.32 -13.87
C GLN A 35 4.43 5.87 -13.87
N GLU A 36 5.38 6.79 -14.01
CA GLU A 36 6.80 6.47 -13.99
C GLU A 36 7.24 5.88 -12.64
N ARG A 37 6.74 6.44 -11.52
CA ARG A 37 6.96 5.86 -10.18
C ARG A 37 6.39 4.46 -10.07
N LYS A 38 5.18 4.22 -10.59
CA LYS A 38 4.58 2.88 -10.60
C LYS A 38 5.45 1.88 -11.38
N ARG A 39 5.93 2.27 -12.57
CA ARG A 39 6.85 1.44 -13.39
C ARG A 39 8.14 1.12 -12.66
N LYS A 40 8.79 2.12 -12.05
CA LYS A 40 10.02 1.92 -11.26
C LYS A 40 9.83 0.97 -10.09
N ILE A 41 8.69 1.06 -9.39
CA ILE A 41 8.35 0.14 -8.29
C ILE A 41 8.12 -1.28 -8.81
N GLU A 42 7.43 -1.43 -9.94
CA GLU A 42 7.19 -2.73 -10.56
C GLU A 42 8.46 -3.40 -11.08
N GLU A 43 9.34 -2.65 -11.74
CA GLU A 43 10.67 -3.13 -12.15
C GLU A 43 11.49 -3.61 -10.95
N LYS A 44 11.47 -2.87 -9.83
CA LYS A 44 12.16 -3.29 -8.60
C LYS A 44 11.61 -4.61 -8.06
N ARG A 45 10.27 -4.75 -8.01
CA ARG A 45 9.62 -6.00 -7.57
C ARG A 45 9.93 -7.17 -8.50
N ASN A 46 9.98 -6.95 -9.81
CA ASN A 46 10.36 -7.99 -10.77
C ASN A 46 11.81 -8.44 -10.60
N LYS A 47 12.75 -7.50 -10.42
CA LYS A 47 14.15 -7.82 -10.12
C LYS A 47 14.30 -8.67 -8.85
N GLU A 48 13.57 -8.33 -7.79
CA GLU A 48 13.56 -9.12 -6.54
C GLU A 48 13.01 -10.54 -6.74
N ARG A 49 11.96 -10.70 -7.56
CA ARG A 49 11.43 -12.02 -7.92
C ARG A 49 12.43 -12.84 -8.74
N GLU A 50 13.13 -12.22 -9.69
CA GLU A 50 14.20 -12.86 -10.46
C GLU A 50 15.39 -13.27 -9.59
N GLU A 51 15.80 -12.41 -8.66
CA GLU A 51 16.88 -12.68 -7.72
C GLU A 51 16.50 -13.83 -6.77
N TYR A 52 15.26 -13.86 -6.28
CA TYR A 52 14.74 -15.01 -5.53
C TYR A 52 14.75 -16.29 -6.37
N ALA A 53 14.36 -16.21 -7.65
CA ALA A 53 14.36 -17.39 -8.53
C ALA A 53 15.77 -17.98 -8.68
N LYS A 54 16.80 -17.11 -8.76
CA LYS A 54 18.21 -17.50 -8.86
C LYS A 54 18.79 -18.00 -7.53
N THR A 55 18.55 -17.29 -6.43
CA THR A 55 19.25 -17.51 -5.15
C THR A 55 18.46 -18.32 -4.14
N LYS A 56 17.13 -18.44 -4.33
CA LYS A 56 16.15 -18.97 -3.36
C LYS A 56 16.16 -18.25 -2.00
N LYS A 57 16.80 -17.09 -1.88
CA LYS A 57 16.86 -16.29 -0.65
C LYS A 57 15.73 -15.27 -0.61
N VAL A 58 14.89 -15.35 0.42
CA VAL A 58 13.79 -14.41 0.64
C VAL A 58 14.34 -13.14 1.28
N ASN A 59 14.05 -11.98 0.67
CA ASN A 59 14.30 -10.69 1.30
C ASN A 59 13.11 -10.30 2.19
N TYR A 60 13.23 -10.51 3.51
CA TYR A 60 12.17 -10.23 4.49
C TYR A 60 11.81 -8.75 4.63
N TRP A 61 12.70 -7.84 4.21
CA TRP A 61 12.48 -6.39 4.27
C TRP A 61 11.78 -5.84 3.03
N SER A 62 11.59 -6.67 2.00
CA SER A 62 10.86 -6.27 0.81
C SER A 62 9.35 -6.50 0.96
N PRO A 63 8.49 -5.63 0.39
CA PRO A 63 7.07 -5.91 0.24
C PRO A 63 6.75 -7.19 -0.57
N THR A 64 7.70 -7.72 -1.37
CA THR A 64 7.54 -8.98 -2.11
C THR A 64 7.91 -10.22 -1.28
N CYS A 65 8.25 -10.06 0.00
CA CYS A 65 8.69 -11.16 0.86
C CYS A 65 7.67 -12.28 0.96
N TRP A 66 6.38 -11.96 1.06
CA TRP A 66 5.29 -12.93 1.14
C TRP A 66 5.08 -13.71 -0.17
N GLU A 67 5.31 -13.06 -1.31
CA GLU A 67 5.16 -13.66 -2.64
C GLU A 67 6.32 -14.62 -2.97
N THR A 68 7.51 -14.31 -2.44
CA THR A 68 8.74 -15.09 -2.64
C THR A 68 8.91 -16.17 -1.57
N MET A 69 8.04 -16.23 -0.56
CA MET A 69 8.11 -17.23 0.51
C MET A 69 7.45 -18.55 0.09
N SER A 70 7.98 -19.69 0.57
CA SER A 70 7.37 -21.00 0.30
C SER A 70 6.08 -21.22 1.11
N ASP A 71 5.14 -22.00 0.57
CA ASP A 71 3.86 -22.33 1.21
C ASP A 71 4.05 -22.88 2.64
N LYS A 72 5.09 -23.69 2.88
CA LYS A 72 5.42 -24.23 4.21
C LYS A 72 5.79 -23.12 5.19
N LYS A 73 6.62 -22.16 4.77
CA LYS A 73 7.02 -21.02 5.61
C LYS A 73 5.86 -20.06 5.85
N LEU A 74 5.04 -19.80 4.82
CA LEU A 74 3.82 -18.99 4.96
C LEU A 74 2.82 -19.62 5.94
N LYS A 75 2.68 -20.95 5.92
CA LYS A 75 1.86 -21.68 6.90
C LYS A 75 2.38 -21.50 8.32
N ILE A 76 3.71 -21.59 8.53
CA ILE A 76 4.33 -21.36 9.84
C ILE A 76 4.07 -19.93 10.32
N VAL A 77 4.32 -18.92 9.48
CA VAL A 77 4.10 -17.52 9.86
C VAL A 77 2.62 -17.24 10.13
N ASN A 78 1.71 -17.79 9.33
CA ASN A 78 0.28 -17.69 9.59
C ASN A 78 -0.09 -18.31 10.95
N THR A 79 0.38 -19.54 11.23
CA THR A 79 0.12 -20.18 12.53
C THR A 79 0.65 -19.34 13.69
N PHE A 80 1.88 -18.83 13.58
CA PHE A 80 2.48 -17.97 14.60
C PHE A 80 1.69 -16.67 14.80
N SER A 81 1.26 -16.03 13.71
CA SER A 81 0.41 -14.83 13.73
C SER A 81 -0.93 -15.11 14.43
N LYS A 82 -1.58 -16.25 14.14
CA LYS A 82 -2.83 -16.62 14.81
C LYS A 82 -2.61 -16.87 16.30
N SER A 83 -1.57 -17.62 16.68
CA SER A 83 -1.29 -17.89 18.09
C SER A 83 -1.00 -16.61 18.87
N LEU A 84 -0.23 -15.69 18.27
CA LEU A 84 0.05 -14.39 18.88
C LEU A 84 -1.22 -13.55 18.99
N GLY A 85 -2.06 -13.53 17.95
CA GLY A 85 -3.36 -12.87 17.98
C GLY A 85 -4.29 -13.40 19.06
N ILE A 86 -4.38 -14.73 19.25
CA ILE A 86 -5.17 -15.33 20.35
C ILE A 86 -4.61 -14.89 21.71
N PHE A 87 -3.29 -14.97 21.89
CA PHE A 87 -2.65 -14.59 23.14
C PHE A 87 -2.89 -13.12 23.49
N CYS A 88 -2.68 -12.21 22.54
CA CYS A 88 -2.93 -10.78 22.73
C CYS A 88 -4.42 -10.48 22.96
N LEU A 89 -5.33 -11.24 22.34
CA LEU A 89 -6.77 -11.05 22.54
C LEU A 89 -7.17 -11.42 23.98
N VAL A 90 -6.70 -12.57 24.48
CA VAL A 90 -6.95 -12.99 25.86
C VAL A 90 -6.38 -11.98 26.85
N PHE A 91 -5.13 -11.54 26.64
CA PHE A 91 -4.48 -10.57 27.52
C PHE A 91 -5.16 -9.19 27.47
N GLY A 92 -5.56 -8.74 26.27
CA GLY A 92 -6.31 -7.50 26.08
C GLY A 92 -7.66 -7.53 26.79
N LEU A 93 -8.40 -8.64 26.70
CA LEU A 93 -9.67 -8.82 27.42
C LEU A 93 -9.47 -8.86 28.94
N LEU A 94 -8.43 -9.54 29.42
CA LEU A 94 -8.10 -9.57 30.86
C LEU A 94 -7.81 -8.17 31.40
N ILE A 95 -7.06 -7.34 30.67
CA ILE A 95 -6.79 -5.96 31.07
C ILE A 95 -8.06 -5.11 30.98
N PHE A 96 -8.86 -5.27 29.92
CA PHE A 96 -10.09 -4.51 29.72
C PHE A 96 -11.09 -4.74 30.85
N PHE A 97 -11.35 -6.00 31.21
CA PHE A 97 -12.31 -6.33 32.27
C PHE A 97 -11.71 -6.27 33.68
N GLY A 98 -10.41 -6.51 33.84
CA GLY A 98 -9.73 -6.51 35.13
C GLY A 98 -9.37 -5.11 35.62
N ALA A 99 -8.87 -4.24 34.74
CA ALA A 99 -8.40 -2.90 35.09
C ALA A 99 -9.30 -1.77 34.55
N GLY A 100 -10.28 -2.07 33.69
CA GLY A 100 -11.13 -1.06 33.05
C GLY A 100 -10.36 -0.15 32.07
N ASP A 101 -9.12 -0.52 31.72
CA ASP A 101 -8.24 0.34 30.94
C ASP A 101 -8.63 0.33 29.47
N LYS A 102 -9.08 1.49 28.97
CA LYS A 102 -9.50 1.69 27.58
C LYS A 102 -8.35 1.52 26.58
N ALA A 103 -7.09 1.62 27.01
CA ALA A 103 -5.94 1.37 26.14
C ALA A 103 -5.87 -0.09 25.67
N SER A 104 -6.42 -1.03 26.44
CA SER A 104 -6.51 -2.45 26.05
C SER A 104 -7.37 -2.69 24.80
N ILE A 105 -8.25 -1.75 24.43
CA ILE A 105 -8.99 -1.80 23.16
C ILE A 105 -8.03 -1.82 21.98
N PHE A 106 -6.93 -1.06 22.02
CA PHE A 106 -5.93 -1.09 20.95
C PHE A 106 -5.27 -2.47 20.83
N ILE A 107 -5.01 -3.13 21.96
CA ILE A 107 -4.46 -4.48 21.99
C ILE A 107 -5.47 -5.46 21.37
N ILE A 108 -6.75 -5.35 21.71
CA ILE A 108 -7.82 -6.20 21.15
C ILE A 108 -7.95 -5.98 19.64
N VAL A 109 -7.98 -4.73 19.16
CA VAL A 109 -8.07 -4.41 17.73
C VAL A 109 -6.85 -4.95 16.97
N LEU A 110 -5.64 -4.76 17.50
CA LEU A 110 -4.42 -5.31 16.92
C LEU A 110 -4.44 -6.84 16.88
N SER A 111 -4.97 -7.48 17.92
CA SER A 111 -5.13 -8.93 18.00
C SER A 111 -6.08 -9.45 16.93
N LEU A 112 -7.24 -8.78 16.76
CA LEU A 112 -8.19 -9.09 15.70
C LEU A 112 -7.56 -8.92 14.32
N TYR A 113 -6.72 -7.90 14.12
CA TYR A 113 -5.97 -7.74 12.88
C TYR A 113 -5.04 -8.93 12.62
N PHE A 114 -4.26 -9.39 13.61
CA PHE A 114 -3.41 -10.60 13.45
C PHE A 114 -4.23 -11.88 13.19
N LEU A 115 -5.42 -11.97 13.79
CA LEU A 115 -6.37 -13.07 13.56
C LEU A 115 -7.07 -12.99 12.20
N TYR A 116 -7.17 -11.81 11.60
CA TYR A 116 -7.72 -11.62 10.26
C TYR A 116 -6.65 -11.78 9.18
N PHE A 117 -5.45 -11.27 9.42
CA PHE A 117 -4.33 -11.33 8.49
C PHE A 117 -3.96 -12.78 8.14
N ASP A 118 -3.95 -13.11 6.85
CA ASP A 118 -3.56 -14.42 6.34
C ASP A 118 -2.52 -14.26 5.22
N PRO A 119 -1.21 -14.41 5.54
CA PRO A 119 -0.15 -14.25 4.56
C PRO A 119 -0.17 -15.32 3.46
N ARG A 120 -0.92 -16.42 3.62
CA ARG A 120 -1.06 -17.45 2.58
C ARG A 120 -1.80 -16.94 1.34
N ARG A 121 -2.60 -15.87 1.47
CA ARG A 121 -3.30 -15.25 0.33
C ARG A 121 -2.33 -14.69 -0.72
N PHE A 122 -1.11 -14.33 -0.33
CA PHE A 122 -0.10 -13.78 -1.26
C PHE A 122 0.54 -14.85 -2.17
N ALA A 123 0.60 -16.11 -1.74
CA ALA A 123 1.11 -17.20 -2.59
C ALA A 123 0.16 -17.57 -3.74
N ASN A 124 -1.16 -17.45 -3.53
CA ASN A 124 -2.15 -17.86 -4.52
C ASN A 124 -2.32 -16.88 -5.70
N SER A 125 -1.94 -15.61 -5.53
CA SER A 125 -2.02 -14.60 -6.59
C SER A 125 -1.08 -14.90 -7.77
N SER A 126 0.11 -15.44 -7.49
CA SER A 126 1.12 -15.79 -8.50
C SER A 126 0.72 -16.99 -9.38
N LYS A 127 -0.08 -17.93 -8.86
CA LYS A 127 -0.50 -19.13 -9.61
C LYS A 127 -1.68 -18.88 -10.56
N ASN A 128 -2.52 -17.89 -10.30
CA ASN A 128 -3.69 -17.60 -11.16
C ASN A 128 -3.36 -16.80 -12.43
N ASN A 129 -2.20 -16.14 -12.51
CA ASN A 129 -1.78 -15.38 -13.70
C ASN A 129 -1.08 -16.21 -14.79
N LYS A 130 -1.02 -17.55 -14.66
CA LYS A 130 -0.48 -18.45 -15.71
C LYS A 130 -1.55 -19.07 -16.62
N LYS A 131 -2.81 -18.68 -16.48
CA LYS A 131 -3.89 -19.06 -17.40
C LYS A 131 -4.39 -17.82 -18.15
N HIS A 132 -3.59 -17.29 -19.06
CA HIS A 132 -4.05 -16.60 -20.24
C HIS A 132 -2.93 -16.52 -21.29
#